data_AF-A0A949LM45-F1
#
_entry.id   AF-A0A949LM45-F1
#
_cell.length_a   1.000
_cell.length_b   1.000
_cell.length_c   1.000
_cell.angle_alpha   90.00
_cell.angle_beta   90.00
_cell.angle_gamma   90.00
#
_symmetry.space_group_name_H-M   'P 1'
#
loop_
_entity.id
_entity.type
_entity.pdbx_description
1 polymer ?
#
loop_
_entity_poly.entity_id
_entity_poly.type
_entity_poly.pdbx_seq_one_letter_code
_entity_poly.pdbx_strand_id
1 'polypeptide(L)'
;KNITKNDDKLMPFANVTAALNAVRSNQAEFALVPIENSVEGVVARTLDELAIGDPLVILEETTLPVSFSLMILAGSKDKKITSVATHPHAEAQCRVFIAKNMPGAEIITTASTAAAAEGLIKGNYDAAIAAPIAASHYGLEIIAEDIGDNSAAVTRFVLVGKPGKLPAKTGYDRTSLVAFIGADHAGALLEILTEFSVRGVNLTFIQSRPTGRELGSYHFIIDAEGHIDEARVGDVLMGLRRICEDVRFLGSYPRADKVAPTSTKATTDTSFQSASAWLADVRQGKKI
;
A
#
# COMPACT_ATOMS: atom_id res chain seq x y z
N LYS A 1 -10.35 9.19 -4.08
CA LYS A 1 -11.52 8.30 -4.24
C LYS A 1 -12.02 8.00 -2.82
N ASN A 2 -13.32 8.15 -2.54
CA ASN A 2 -13.82 7.77 -1.21
C ASN A 2 -13.95 6.25 -1.17
N ILE A 3 -13.09 5.61 -0.38
CA ILE A 3 -13.13 4.16 -0.14
C ILE A 3 -14.33 3.81 0.75
N THR A 4 -14.70 4.70 1.67
CA THR A 4 -15.79 4.50 2.62
C THR A 4 -17.11 5.05 2.09
N LYS A 5 -18.20 4.41 2.49
CA LYS A 5 -19.59 4.86 2.30
C LYS A 5 -20.14 5.46 3.59
N ASN A 6 -21.27 6.16 3.51
CA ASN A 6 -21.86 6.86 4.66
C ASN A 6 -22.39 5.93 5.75
N ASP A 7 -22.72 4.69 5.39
CA ASP A 7 -23.22 3.63 6.26
C ASP A 7 -22.10 2.75 6.85
N ASP A 8 -20.84 2.99 6.48
CA ASP A 8 -19.70 2.27 7.04
C ASP A 8 -19.47 2.68 8.50
N LYS A 9 -19.22 1.67 9.35
CA LYS A 9 -18.75 1.88 10.72
C LYS A 9 -17.22 1.81 10.76
N LEU A 10 -16.56 2.95 10.97
CA LEU A 10 -15.11 3.02 11.09
C LEU A 10 -14.66 2.62 12.50
N MET A 11 -13.68 1.71 12.58
CA MET A 11 -13.16 1.18 13.84
C MET A 11 -11.64 1.31 13.86
N PRO A 12 -11.06 2.08 14.82
CA PRO A 12 -9.62 2.17 14.93
C PRO A 12 -9.04 0.90 15.56
N PHE A 13 -7.86 0.49 15.09
CA PHE A 13 -7.07 -0.58 15.68
C PHE A 13 -5.67 -0.08 16.02
N ALA A 14 -5.05 -0.69 17.03
CA ALA A 14 -3.78 -0.25 17.57
C ALA A 14 -2.61 -0.33 16.57
N ASN A 15 -2.67 -1.24 15.59
CA ASN A 15 -1.65 -1.42 14.56
C ASN A 15 -2.21 -2.19 13.35
N VAL A 16 -1.39 -2.29 12.29
CA VAL A 16 -1.71 -2.99 11.03
C VAL A 16 -2.10 -4.45 11.28
N THR A 17 -1.33 -5.18 12.10
CA THR A 17 -1.62 -6.58 12.42
C THR A 17 -3.01 -6.75 13.04
N ALA A 18 -3.37 -5.89 13.99
CA ALA A 18 -4.67 -5.92 14.64
C ALA A 18 -5.80 -5.61 13.64
N ALA A 19 -5.62 -4.62 12.75
CA ALA A 19 -6.61 -4.31 11.71
C ALA A 19 -6.83 -5.48 10.74
N LEU A 20 -5.76 -6.11 10.26
CA LEU A 20 -5.86 -7.26 9.36
C LEU A 20 -6.43 -8.50 10.05
N ASN A 21 -6.09 -8.72 11.32
CA ASN A 21 -6.67 -9.81 12.12
C ASN A 21 -8.15 -9.59 12.44
N ALA A 22 -8.61 -8.34 12.55
CA ALA A 22 -10.03 -8.04 12.68
C ALA A 22 -10.83 -8.53 11.46
N VAL A 23 -10.27 -8.39 10.26
CA VAL A 23 -10.86 -8.97 9.04
C VAL A 23 -10.85 -10.49 9.11
N ARG A 24 -9.70 -11.11 9.41
CA ARG A 24 -9.58 -12.58 9.53
C ARG A 24 -10.60 -13.17 10.52
N SER A 25 -10.79 -12.53 11.66
CA SER A 25 -11.70 -12.95 12.73
C SER A 25 -13.17 -12.53 12.56
N ASN A 26 -13.54 -11.90 11.44
CA ASN A 26 -14.89 -11.35 11.18
C ASN A 26 -15.33 -10.24 12.16
N GLN A 27 -14.40 -9.56 12.83
CA GLN A 27 -14.71 -8.36 13.60
C GLN A 27 -14.91 -7.13 12.71
N ALA A 28 -14.28 -7.13 11.53
CA ALA A 28 -14.45 -6.12 10.49
C ALA A 28 -14.62 -6.82 9.12
N GLU A 29 -15.31 -6.18 8.18
CA GLU A 29 -15.43 -6.69 6.81
C GLU A 29 -14.17 -6.39 5.98
N PHE A 30 -13.62 -5.19 6.17
CA PHE A 30 -12.43 -4.71 5.49
C PHE A 30 -11.47 -4.01 6.43
N ALA A 31 -10.20 -3.92 6.03
CA ALA A 31 -9.18 -3.13 6.69
C ALA A 31 -8.53 -2.18 5.68
N LEU A 32 -8.50 -0.89 6.00
CA LEU A 32 -7.72 0.11 5.25
C LEU A 32 -6.35 0.26 5.91
N VAL A 33 -5.29 -0.18 5.24
CA VAL A 33 -3.93 -0.15 5.77
C VAL A 33 -2.96 0.52 4.81
N PRO A 34 -1.96 1.26 5.30
CA PRO A 34 -0.94 1.85 4.45
C PRO A 34 -0.01 0.74 3.94
N ILE A 35 0.41 0.82 2.67
CA ILE A 35 1.32 -0.17 2.07
C ILE A 35 2.64 0.46 1.63
N GLU A 36 2.62 1.74 1.27
CA GLU A 36 3.79 2.44 0.73
C GLU A 36 3.66 3.96 0.94
N ASN A 37 4.77 4.61 1.26
CA ASN A 37 4.90 6.06 1.37
C ASN A 37 5.99 6.54 0.39
N SER A 38 5.77 7.66 -0.28
CA SER A 38 6.69 8.18 -1.30
C SER A 38 8.01 8.72 -0.76
N VAL A 39 8.13 8.91 0.56
CA VAL A 39 9.33 9.43 1.23
C VAL A 39 10.02 8.32 2.04
N GLU A 40 9.25 7.56 2.82
CA GLU A 40 9.77 6.52 3.73
C GLU A 40 9.84 5.12 3.11
N GLY A 41 9.24 4.95 1.93
CA GLY A 41 9.16 3.66 1.26
C GLY A 41 8.07 2.76 1.83
N VAL A 42 8.33 1.46 1.84
CA VAL A 42 7.31 0.43 2.10
C VAL A 42 6.90 0.35 3.57
N VAL A 43 5.62 0.08 3.81
CA VAL A 43 5.14 -0.32 5.14
C VAL A 43 5.38 -1.82 5.30
N ALA A 44 6.57 -2.17 5.77
CA ALA A 44 7.04 -3.56 5.85
C ALA A 44 6.05 -4.48 6.58
N ARG A 45 5.39 -4.02 7.64
CA ARG A 45 4.42 -4.84 8.38
C ARG A 45 3.21 -5.23 7.53
N THR A 46 2.68 -4.32 6.72
CA THR A 46 1.55 -4.61 5.82
C THR A 46 1.94 -5.66 4.80
N LEU A 47 3.13 -5.51 4.21
CA LEU A 47 3.69 -6.46 3.25
C LEU A 47 3.84 -7.87 3.85
N ASP A 48 4.44 -7.98 5.04
CA ASP A 48 4.65 -9.27 5.71
C ASP A 48 3.32 -9.95 6.08
N GLU A 49 2.35 -9.18 6.58
CA GLU A 49 1.03 -9.69 6.96
C GLU A 49 0.20 -10.17 5.78
N LEU A 50 0.34 -9.53 4.61
CA LEU A 50 -0.33 -9.97 3.39
C LEU A 50 0.33 -11.22 2.81
N ALA A 51 1.66 -11.35 2.94
CA ALA A 51 2.42 -12.45 2.40
C ALA A 51 2.19 -13.78 3.13
N ILE A 52 1.95 -13.75 4.44
CA ILE A 52 1.94 -14.95 5.30
C ILE A 52 0.61 -15.07 6.06
N GLY A 53 0.31 -16.26 6.59
CA GLY A 53 -0.86 -16.52 7.44
C GLY A 53 -2.16 -16.67 6.64
N ASP A 54 -3.30 -16.53 7.31
CA ASP A 54 -4.60 -16.70 6.67
C ASP A 54 -4.76 -15.73 5.49
N PRO A 55 -5.21 -16.22 4.32
CA PRO A 55 -5.32 -15.42 3.11
C PRO A 55 -6.18 -14.17 3.28
N LEU A 56 -5.69 -13.08 2.70
CA LEU A 56 -6.38 -11.81 2.52
C LEU A 56 -6.11 -11.33 1.10
N VAL A 57 -7.03 -10.54 0.56
CA VAL A 57 -6.93 -9.95 -0.78
C VAL A 57 -7.17 -8.45 -0.73
N ILE A 58 -6.43 -7.72 -1.55
CA ILE A 58 -6.61 -6.30 -1.81
C ILE A 58 -7.75 -6.17 -2.83
N LEU A 59 -8.72 -5.32 -2.50
CA LEU A 59 -9.92 -5.10 -3.28
C LEU A 59 -9.95 -3.70 -3.91
N GLU A 60 -9.29 -2.74 -3.26
CA GLU A 60 -9.12 -1.38 -3.77
C GLU A 60 -7.81 -0.77 -3.26
N GLU A 61 -7.36 0.30 -3.91
CA GLU A 61 -6.34 1.20 -3.40
C GLU A 61 -6.75 2.68 -3.49
N THR A 62 -6.13 3.51 -2.66
CA THR A 62 -6.17 4.96 -2.76
C THR A 62 -4.82 5.55 -2.37
N THR A 63 -4.55 6.77 -2.84
CA THR A 63 -3.44 7.59 -2.36
C THR A 63 -3.99 8.75 -1.57
N LEU A 64 -3.35 9.07 -0.45
CA LEU A 64 -3.66 10.23 0.38
C LEU A 64 -2.41 11.13 0.45
N PRO A 65 -2.53 12.43 0.13
CA PRO A 65 -1.48 13.39 0.39
C PRO A 65 -1.11 13.41 1.87
N VAL A 66 0.18 13.46 2.16
CA VAL A 66 0.69 13.69 3.51
C VAL A 66 0.75 15.19 3.71
N SER A 67 -0.05 15.70 4.64
CA SER A 67 0.01 17.10 5.05
C SER A 67 0.09 17.18 6.56
N PHE A 68 0.96 18.07 7.02
CA PHE A 68 1.21 18.33 8.43
C PHE A 68 0.75 19.75 8.76
N SER A 69 0.12 19.91 9.91
CA SER A 69 -0.27 21.20 10.45
C SER A 69 0.24 21.34 11.87
N LEU A 70 0.74 22.54 12.19
CA LEU A 70 1.02 22.93 13.56
C LEU A 70 -0.30 23.36 14.21
N MET A 71 -0.67 22.68 15.28
CA MET A 71 -1.88 22.94 16.03
C MET A 71 -1.59 23.17 17.50
N ILE A 72 -2.47 23.95 18.13
CA ILE A 72 -2.43 24.32 19.54
C ILE A 72 -3.82 24.11 20.16
N LEU A 73 -3.89 24.17 21.49
CA LEU A 73 -5.18 24.24 22.17
C LEU A 73 -5.91 25.54 21.79
N ALA A 74 -7.20 25.44 21.46
CA ALA A 74 -8.01 26.59 21.07
C ALA A 74 -7.91 27.74 22.11
N GLY A 75 -7.71 28.97 21.64
CA GLY A 75 -7.56 30.14 22.50
C GLY A 75 -6.18 30.28 23.17
N SER A 76 -5.19 29.46 22.82
CA SER A 76 -3.81 29.57 23.32
C SER A 76 -2.85 30.26 22.34
N LYS A 77 -3.35 30.97 21.33
CA LYS A 77 -2.55 31.57 20.25
C LYS A 77 -1.45 32.53 20.72
N ASP A 78 -1.71 33.27 21.80
CA ASP A 78 -0.75 34.23 22.35
C ASP A 78 0.28 33.59 23.31
N LYS A 79 0.14 32.29 23.61
CA LYS A 79 1.11 31.58 24.45
C LYS A 79 2.38 31.26 23.66
N LYS A 80 3.53 31.42 24.33
CA LYS A 80 4.82 31.04 23.75
C LYS A 80 4.89 29.52 23.63
N ILE A 81 5.17 29.03 22.42
CA ILE A 81 5.43 27.60 22.17
C ILE A 81 6.85 27.28 22.62
N THR A 82 6.99 26.44 23.65
CA THR A 82 8.26 25.94 24.17
C THR A 82 8.43 24.43 23.99
N SER A 83 7.35 23.73 23.66
CA SER A 83 7.33 22.30 23.41
C SER A 83 6.42 21.95 22.22
N VAL A 84 6.89 21.05 21.35
CA VAL A 84 6.15 20.56 20.18
C VAL A 84 6.16 19.05 20.19
N ALA A 85 4.98 18.42 20.20
CA ALA A 85 4.85 16.98 20.16
C ALA A 85 4.49 16.46 18.77
N THR A 86 5.15 15.38 18.34
CA THR A 86 4.75 14.65 17.13
C THR A 86 5.36 13.25 17.07
N HIS A 87 5.09 12.50 16.00
CA HIS A 87 5.75 11.23 15.72
C HIS A 87 7.13 11.48 15.08
N PRO A 88 8.18 10.66 15.35
CA PRO A 88 9.53 10.92 14.83
C PRO A 88 9.60 11.11 13.31
N HIS A 89 8.76 10.38 12.57
CA HIS A 89 8.69 10.51 11.12
C HIS A 89 8.09 11.86 10.66
N ALA A 90 7.12 12.38 11.40
CA ALA A 90 6.54 13.69 11.12
C ALA A 90 7.50 14.83 11.50
N GLU A 91 8.27 14.68 12.59
CA GLU A 91 9.37 15.60 12.93
C GLU A 91 10.37 15.68 11.78
N ALA A 92 10.85 14.53 11.32
CA ALA A 92 11.86 14.46 10.27
C ALA A 92 11.39 15.11 8.95
N GLN A 93 10.08 15.12 8.70
CA GLN A 93 9.45 15.75 7.54
C GLN A 93 9.02 17.21 7.77
N CYS A 94 9.20 17.79 8.97
CA CYS A 94 8.86 19.19 9.27
C CYS A 94 10.05 19.96 9.85
N ARG A 95 11.27 19.43 9.69
CA ARG A 95 12.45 19.90 10.40
C ARG A 95 12.84 21.32 9.99
N VAL A 96 12.69 21.65 8.70
CA VAL A 96 13.00 23.01 8.21
C VAL A 96 12.05 24.03 8.83
N PHE A 97 10.77 23.70 8.91
CA PHE A 97 9.78 24.56 9.53
C PHE A 97 10.03 24.76 11.03
N ILE A 98 10.29 23.67 11.77
CA ILE A 98 10.58 23.71 13.22
C ILE A 98 11.81 24.55 13.49
N ALA A 99 12.92 24.30 12.79
CA ALA A 99 14.18 25.01 13.00
C ALA A 99 14.06 26.52 12.71
N LYS A 100 13.23 26.90 11.73
CA LYS A 100 13.00 28.30 11.36
C LYS A 100 12.11 29.04 12.36
N ASN A 101 11.01 28.43 12.78
CA ASN A 101 9.94 29.13 13.51
C ASN A 101 10.01 28.92 15.03
N MET A 102 10.56 27.79 15.47
CA MET A 102 10.60 27.37 16.88
C MET A 102 11.98 26.79 17.26
N PRO A 103 13.11 27.51 17.00
CA PRO A 103 14.46 26.96 17.16
C PRO A 103 14.82 26.54 18.59
N GLY A 104 14.10 27.03 19.60
CA GLY A 104 14.30 26.71 21.01
C GLY A 104 13.22 25.81 21.62
N ALA A 105 12.29 25.28 20.82
CA ALA A 105 11.25 24.40 21.35
C ALA A 105 11.79 22.98 21.55
N GLU A 106 11.41 22.35 22.67
CA GLU A 106 11.65 20.94 22.92
C GLU A 106 10.77 20.08 22.01
N ILE A 107 11.35 19.06 21.38
CA ILE A 107 10.61 18.10 20.57
C ILE A 107 10.25 16.88 21.40
N ILE A 108 8.95 16.69 21.61
CA ILE A 108 8.40 15.58 22.39
C ILE A 108 7.95 14.48 21.43
N THR A 109 8.56 13.31 21.58
CA THR A 109 8.22 12.14 20.76
C THR A 109 6.94 11.48 21.28
N THR A 110 6.05 11.13 20.35
CA THR A 110 4.79 10.43 20.64
C THR A 110 4.63 9.20 19.75
N ALA A 111 3.73 8.29 20.16
CA ALA A 111 3.47 7.05 19.42
C ALA A 111 2.78 7.27 18.07
N SER A 112 2.09 8.39 17.87
CA SER A 112 1.49 8.77 16.59
C SER A 112 1.21 10.27 16.54
N THR A 113 1.04 10.84 15.36
CA THR A 113 0.63 12.24 15.19
C THR A 113 -0.76 12.50 15.80
N ALA A 114 -1.68 11.53 15.72
CA ALA A 114 -2.98 11.63 16.36
C ALA A 114 -2.88 11.62 17.91
N ALA A 115 -1.96 10.84 18.48
CA ALA A 115 -1.68 10.85 19.92
C ALA A 115 -1.04 12.18 20.36
N ALA A 116 -0.23 12.81 19.50
CA ALA A 116 0.26 14.16 19.73
C ALA A 116 -0.89 15.20 19.77
N ALA A 117 -1.83 15.12 18.83
CA ALA A 117 -2.99 16.01 18.86
C ALA A 117 -3.88 15.76 20.10
N GLU A 118 -4.12 14.50 20.47
CA GLU A 118 -4.92 14.15 21.65
C GLU A 118 -4.27 14.67 22.95
N GLY A 119 -2.94 14.56 23.07
CA GLY A 119 -2.22 14.98 24.27
C GLY A 119 -2.17 16.51 24.48
N LEU A 120 -2.43 17.33 23.45
CA LEU A 120 -2.65 18.77 23.63
C LEU A 120 -3.82 19.07 24.55
N ILE A 121 -4.92 18.31 24.45
CA ILE A 121 -6.11 18.49 25.29
C ILE A 121 -5.77 18.22 26.77
N LYS A 122 -4.77 17.36 27.02
CA LYS A 122 -4.32 16.99 28.37
C LYS A 122 -3.34 18.01 28.97
N GLY A 123 -2.91 19.01 28.21
CA GLY A 123 -1.97 20.03 28.65
C GLY A 123 -0.53 19.54 28.78
N ASN A 124 -0.16 18.47 28.07
CA ASN A 124 1.17 17.85 28.16
C ASN A 124 2.28 18.68 27.49
N TYR A 125 1.91 19.59 26.57
CA TYR A 125 2.82 20.42 25.76
C TYR A 125 2.04 21.54 25.07
N ASP A 126 2.76 22.48 24.45
CA ASP A 126 2.21 23.73 23.92
C ASP A 126 1.62 23.58 22.51
N ALA A 127 2.27 22.76 21.66
CA ALA A 127 1.86 22.53 20.28
C ALA A 127 2.03 21.07 19.85
N ALA A 128 1.32 20.67 18.81
CA ALA A 128 1.49 19.38 18.16
C ALA A 128 1.58 19.53 16.64
N ILE A 129 2.30 18.62 15.99
CA ILE A 129 2.29 18.48 14.55
C ILE A 129 1.52 17.21 14.19
N ALA A 130 0.42 17.37 13.47
CA ALA A 130 -0.41 16.26 13.03
C ALA A 130 -1.17 16.57 11.74
N ALA A 131 -1.91 15.58 11.22
CA ALA A 131 -2.77 15.77 10.06
C ALA A 131 -3.90 16.77 10.38
N PRO A 132 -4.33 17.62 9.42
CA PRO A 132 -5.35 18.66 9.66
C PRO A 132 -6.64 18.13 10.29
N ILE A 133 -7.05 16.90 9.92
CA ILE A 133 -8.26 16.24 10.43
C ILE A 133 -8.24 16.05 11.96
N ALA A 134 -7.05 15.95 12.57
CA ALA A 134 -6.92 15.81 14.01
C ALA A 134 -7.37 17.08 14.74
N ALA A 135 -7.18 18.25 14.15
CA ALA A 135 -7.62 19.50 14.75
C ALA A 135 -9.15 19.56 14.84
N SER A 136 -9.86 19.22 13.75
CA SER A 136 -11.31 19.14 13.74
C SER A 136 -11.85 18.07 14.71
N HIS A 137 -11.16 16.94 14.82
CA HIS A 137 -11.57 15.84 15.71
C HIS A 137 -11.43 16.19 17.20
N TYR A 138 -10.36 16.90 17.56
CA TYR A 138 -10.01 17.23 18.94
C TYR A 138 -10.35 18.66 19.36
N GLY A 139 -10.96 19.47 18.47
CA GLY A 139 -11.29 20.87 18.75
C GLY A 139 -10.07 21.77 18.93
N LEU A 140 -9.01 21.52 18.18
CA LEU A 140 -7.75 22.26 18.23
C LEU A 140 -7.73 23.39 17.20
N GLU A 141 -6.89 24.39 17.43
CA GLU A 141 -6.67 25.50 16.50
C GLU A 141 -5.41 25.24 15.68
N ILE A 142 -5.54 25.26 14.35
CA ILE A 142 -4.39 25.21 13.44
C ILE A 142 -3.80 26.62 13.31
N ILE A 143 -2.49 26.74 13.54
CA ILE A 143 -1.76 28.02 13.44
C ILE A 143 -0.77 28.07 12.28
N ALA A 144 -0.44 26.91 11.69
CA ALA A 144 0.26 26.82 10.42
C ALA A 144 -0.16 25.54 9.69
N GLU A 145 -0.53 25.68 8.42
CA GLU A 145 -0.91 24.59 7.52
C GLU A 145 0.25 24.24 6.59
N ASP A 146 0.21 23.00 6.07
CA ASP A 146 1.14 22.49 5.06
C ASP A 146 2.63 22.75 5.37
N ILE A 147 3.03 22.45 6.61
CA ILE A 147 4.37 22.74 7.13
C ILE A 147 5.42 21.68 6.77
N GLY A 148 5.03 20.68 5.98
CA GLY A 148 5.91 19.59 5.57
C GLY A 148 6.98 20.07 4.59
N ASP A 149 8.19 19.53 4.73
CA ASP A 149 9.35 19.84 3.89
C ASP A 149 9.14 19.36 2.43
N ASN A 150 8.27 18.37 2.21
CA ASN A 150 7.91 17.84 0.89
C ASN A 150 6.39 17.84 0.66
N SER A 151 5.88 18.81 -0.10
CA SER A 151 4.46 18.93 -0.45
C SER A 151 3.95 17.88 -1.45
N ALA A 152 4.85 17.12 -2.08
CA ALA A 152 4.50 16.02 -2.98
C ALA A 152 4.41 14.66 -2.26
N ALA A 153 4.59 14.63 -0.93
CA ALA A 153 4.53 13.40 -0.17
C ALA A 153 3.13 12.78 -0.22
N VAL A 154 3.06 11.49 -0.59
CA VAL A 154 1.81 10.72 -0.66
C VAL A 154 2.00 9.36 0.00
N THR A 155 0.93 8.85 0.61
CA THR A 155 0.88 7.48 1.13
C THR A 155 -0.18 6.69 0.36
N ARG A 156 0.20 5.53 -0.15
CA ARG A 156 -0.69 4.54 -0.76
C ARG A 156 -1.27 3.66 0.33
N PHE A 157 -2.60 3.53 0.31
CA PHE A 157 -3.39 2.66 1.18
C PHE A 157 -4.13 1.62 0.34
N VAL A 158 -4.31 0.44 0.92
CA VAL A 158 -5.04 -0.66 0.32
C VAL A 158 -6.22 -1.06 1.21
N LEU A 159 -7.37 -1.31 0.60
CA LEU A 159 -8.53 -1.91 1.24
C LEU A 159 -8.43 -3.42 1.11
N VAL A 160 -8.31 -4.09 2.25
CA VAL A 160 -8.06 -5.53 2.33
C VAL A 160 -9.29 -6.24 2.89
N GLY A 161 -9.68 -7.34 2.25
CA GLY A 161 -10.78 -8.20 2.65
C GLY A 161 -10.40 -9.68 2.64
N LYS A 162 -11.36 -10.55 2.97
CA LYS A 162 -11.21 -11.99 2.79
C LYS A 162 -11.25 -12.38 1.31
N PRO A 163 -10.62 -13.49 0.91
CA PRO A 163 -10.78 -14.03 -0.43
C PRO A 163 -12.26 -14.22 -0.76
N GLY A 164 -12.63 -13.86 -1.98
CA GLY A 164 -14.01 -13.86 -2.44
C GLY A 164 -14.10 -13.37 -3.87
N LYS A 165 -15.26 -12.82 -4.24
CA LYS A 165 -15.44 -12.23 -5.56
C LYS A 165 -14.57 -10.98 -5.70
N LEU A 166 -13.72 -10.97 -6.73
CA LEU A 166 -12.90 -9.82 -7.08
C LEU A 166 -13.73 -8.70 -7.71
N PRO A 167 -13.28 -7.43 -7.63
CA PRO A 167 -13.85 -6.37 -8.44
C PRO A 167 -13.75 -6.73 -9.93
N ALA A 168 -14.67 -6.21 -10.75
CA ALA A 168 -14.61 -6.41 -12.19
C ALA A 168 -13.43 -5.63 -12.79
N LYS A 169 -12.77 -6.20 -13.81
CA LYS A 169 -11.71 -5.51 -14.55
C LYS A 169 -12.17 -4.14 -15.06
N THR A 170 -11.37 -3.10 -14.83
CA THR A 170 -11.64 -1.73 -15.27
C THR A 170 -10.78 -1.31 -16.46
N GLY A 171 -9.75 -2.09 -16.80
CA GLY A 171 -8.73 -1.71 -17.79
C GLY A 171 -7.69 -0.72 -17.24
N TYR A 172 -7.72 -0.50 -15.93
CA TYR A 172 -6.78 0.36 -15.19
C TYR A 172 -6.44 -0.33 -13.87
N ASP A 173 -6.13 -1.62 -13.97
CA ASP A 173 -6.04 -2.50 -12.82
C ASP A 173 -4.58 -2.77 -12.43
N ARG A 174 -4.41 -3.14 -11.17
CA ARG A 174 -3.17 -3.66 -10.59
C ARG A 174 -3.45 -5.05 -10.06
N THR A 175 -2.52 -5.96 -10.27
CA THR A 175 -2.51 -7.28 -9.65
C THR A 175 -1.33 -7.37 -8.69
N SER A 176 -1.61 -7.68 -7.43
CA SER A 176 -0.58 -7.93 -6.42
C SER A 176 -0.43 -9.42 -6.15
N LEU A 177 0.80 -9.88 -5.94
CA LEU A 177 1.08 -11.26 -5.55
C LEU A 177 2.36 -11.39 -4.75
N VAL A 178 2.55 -12.55 -4.14
CA VAL A 178 3.81 -12.98 -3.52
C VAL A 178 4.32 -14.22 -4.23
N ALA A 179 5.56 -14.17 -4.69
CA ALA A 179 6.26 -15.30 -5.30
C ALA A 179 7.32 -15.82 -4.31
N PHE A 180 7.16 -17.07 -3.87
CA PHE A 180 8.11 -17.76 -2.99
C PHE A 180 9.11 -18.54 -3.86
N ILE A 181 10.40 -18.22 -3.73
CA ILE A 181 11.46 -18.92 -4.47
C ILE A 181 11.62 -20.32 -3.88
N GLY A 182 11.59 -21.36 -4.71
CA GLY A 182 11.77 -22.74 -4.23
C GLY A 182 13.23 -23.17 -4.06
N ALA A 183 14.10 -22.83 -5.02
CA ALA A 183 15.54 -23.04 -4.90
C ALA A 183 16.25 -21.73 -5.16
N ASP A 184 16.97 -21.21 -4.17
CA ASP A 184 17.77 -20.00 -4.36
C ASP A 184 18.99 -20.33 -5.23
N HIS A 185 19.09 -19.67 -6.38
CA HIS A 185 20.23 -19.76 -7.28
C HIS A 185 20.37 -18.47 -8.10
N ALA A 186 21.56 -18.26 -8.67
CA ALA A 186 21.78 -17.16 -9.60
C ALA A 186 20.77 -17.26 -10.76
N GLY A 187 19.95 -16.21 -10.93
CA GLY A 187 18.91 -16.17 -11.95
C GLY A 187 17.48 -16.48 -11.46
N ALA A 188 17.28 -16.94 -10.22
CA ALA A 188 15.92 -17.27 -9.74
C ALA A 188 14.93 -16.09 -9.85
N LEU A 189 15.34 -14.87 -9.49
CA LEU A 189 14.53 -13.67 -9.71
C LEU A 189 14.32 -13.37 -11.21
N LEU A 190 15.35 -13.59 -12.04
CA LEU A 190 15.22 -13.37 -13.48
C LEU A 190 14.18 -14.29 -14.10
N GLU A 191 14.07 -15.54 -13.66
CA GLU A 191 13.04 -16.47 -14.12
C GLU A 191 11.63 -15.95 -13.79
N ILE A 192 11.42 -15.46 -12.57
CA ILE A 192 10.17 -14.81 -12.15
C ILE A 192 9.85 -13.60 -13.05
N LEU A 193 10.83 -12.70 -13.25
CA LEU A 193 10.65 -11.49 -14.07
C LEU A 193 10.44 -11.82 -15.55
N THR A 194 11.04 -12.92 -16.03
CA THR A 194 10.84 -13.43 -17.39
C THR A 194 9.37 -13.75 -17.64
N GLU A 195 8.67 -14.39 -16.68
CA GLU A 195 7.25 -14.73 -16.84
C GLU A 195 6.39 -13.49 -17.13
N PHE A 196 6.66 -12.37 -16.48
CA PHE A 196 5.97 -11.09 -16.75
C PHE A 196 6.37 -10.48 -18.09
N SER A 197 7.68 -10.37 -18.35
CA SER A 197 8.19 -9.64 -19.52
C SER A 197 7.81 -10.28 -20.85
N VAL A 198 7.85 -11.62 -20.96
CA VAL A 198 7.49 -12.33 -22.20
C VAL A 198 6.00 -12.23 -22.54
N ARG A 199 5.17 -11.88 -21.57
CA ARG A 199 3.72 -11.64 -21.72
C ARG A 199 3.36 -10.15 -21.77
N GLY A 200 4.38 -9.27 -21.79
CA GLY A 200 4.22 -7.83 -21.80
C GLY A 200 3.38 -7.31 -20.63
N VAL A 201 3.60 -7.88 -19.44
CA VAL A 201 3.01 -7.39 -18.18
C VAL A 201 4.06 -6.55 -17.47
N ASN A 202 3.81 -5.25 -17.36
CA ASN A 202 4.73 -4.34 -16.67
C ASN A 202 4.60 -4.47 -15.15
N LEU A 203 5.71 -4.28 -14.44
CA LEU A 203 5.73 -4.25 -12.97
C LEU A 203 5.74 -2.80 -12.50
N THR A 204 4.93 -2.49 -11.49
CA THR A 204 4.97 -1.17 -10.82
C THR A 204 5.64 -1.21 -9.46
N PHE A 205 5.85 -2.39 -8.90
CA PHE A 205 6.48 -2.56 -7.60
C PHE A 205 7.10 -3.95 -7.49
N ILE A 206 8.28 -4.04 -6.89
CA ILE A 206 8.87 -5.30 -6.45
C ILE A 206 9.69 -5.07 -5.19
N GLN A 207 9.48 -5.92 -4.18
CA GLN A 207 10.23 -5.89 -2.94
C GLN A 207 10.59 -7.31 -2.51
N SER A 208 11.88 -7.55 -2.25
CA SER A 208 12.33 -8.78 -1.63
C SER A 208 12.15 -8.73 -0.12
N ARG A 209 11.77 -9.87 0.47
CA ARG A 209 11.65 -10.07 1.91
C ARG A 209 12.18 -11.45 2.29
N PRO A 210 12.92 -11.60 3.40
CA PRO A 210 13.32 -12.91 3.88
C PRO A 210 12.08 -13.70 4.33
N THR A 211 12.05 -15.00 4.07
CA THR A 211 10.96 -15.88 4.54
C THR A 211 11.06 -16.17 6.04
N GLY A 212 12.25 -16.00 6.62
CA GLY A 212 12.54 -16.33 8.02
C GLY A 212 12.73 -17.83 8.29
N ARG A 213 12.60 -18.70 7.26
CA ARG A 213 12.84 -20.15 7.38
C ARG A 213 14.34 -20.46 7.49
N GLU A 214 15.14 -19.87 6.61
CA GLU A 214 16.60 -19.99 6.59
C GLU A 214 17.23 -18.76 5.92
N LEU A 215 18.52 -18.53 6.17
CA LEU A 215 19.28 -17.48 5.51
C LEU A 215 19.39 -17.78 4.01
N GLY A 216 19.05 -16.82 3.16
CA GLY A 216 19.03 -17.00 1.70
C GLY A 216 17.65 -17.36 1.14
N SER A 217 16.66 -17.69 1.97
CA SER A 217 15.29 -17.92 1.51
C SER A 217 14.50 -16.60 1.45
N TYR A 218 14.04 -16.24 0.25
CA TYR A 218 13.31 -15.01 -0.01
C TYR A 218 11.96 -15.26 -0.68
N HIS A 219 11.05 -14.31 -0.48
CA HIS A 219 9.88 -14.12 -1.32
C HIS A 219 9.87 -12.71 -1.88
N PHE A 220 9.21 -12.54 -3.03
CA PHE A 220 9.03 -11.25 -3.68
C PHE A 220 7.57 -10.85 -3.63
N ILE A 221 7.30 -9.65 -3.15
CA ILE A 221 5.99 -9.03 -3.25
C ILE A 221 6.01 -8.15 -4.47
N ILE A 222 5.06 -8.38 -5.38
CA ILE A 222 5.07 -7.82 -6.73
C ILE A 222 3.72 -7.17 -7.00
N ASP A 223 3.74 -5.94 -7.51
CA ASP A 223 2.58 -5.33 -8.17
C ASP A 223 2.83 -5.27 -9.67
N ALA A 224 1.87 -5.79 -10.43
CA ALA A 224 1.88 -5.84 -11.88
C ALA A 224 0.67 -5.10 -12.47
N GLU A 225 0.84 -4.55 -13.68
CA GLU A 225 -0.25 -3.94 -14.44
C GLU A 225 -1.21 -4.98 -15.01
N GLY A 226 -2.51 -4.73 -14.87
CA GLY A 226 -3.57 -5.56 -15.42
C GLY A 226 -4.34 -6.36 -14.38
N HIS A 227 -5.44 -6.95 -14.84
CA HIS A 227 -6.37 -7.73 -14.03
C HIS A 227 -6.20 -9.23 -14.25
N ILE A 228 -6.48 -10.07 -13.25
CA ILE A 228 -6.39 -11.54 -13.36
C ILE A 228 -7.27 -12.13 -14.48
N ASP A 229 -8.34 -11.42 -14.86
CA ASP A 229 -9.24 -11.80 -15.96
C ASP A 229 -8.68 -11.46 -17.36
N GLU A 230 -7.52 -10.80 -17.45
CA GLU A 230 -6.78 -10.64 -18.70
C GLU A 230 -5.96 -11.89 -18.98
N ALA A 231 -5.98 -12.37 -20.22
CA ALA A 231 -5.33 -13.62 -20.61
C ALA A 231 -3.82 -13.60 -20.30
N ARG A 232 -3.15 -12.46 -20.54
CA ARG A 232 -1.72 -12.29 -20.26
C ARG A 232 -1.38 -12.38 -18.77
N VAL A 233 -2.22 -11.86 -17.88
CA VAL A 233 -1.99 -11.87 -16.43
C VAL A 233 -2.28 -13.26 -15.87
N GLY A 234 -3.36 -13.89 -16.31
CA GLY A 234 -3.64 -15.29 -15.99
C GLY A 234 -2.50 -16.22 -16.39
N ASP A 235 -1.95 -16.05 -17.60
CA ASP A 235 -0.83 -16.87 -18.09
C ASP A 235 0.48 -16.59 -17.33
N VAL A 236 0.71 -15.35 -16.84
CA VAL A 236 1.81 -15.06 -15.89
C VAL A 236 1.65 -15.90 -14.62
N LEU A 237 0.47 -15.89 -13.99
CA LEU A 237 0.26 -16.63 -12.73
C LEU A 237 0.43 -18.14 -12.94
N MET A 238 -0.04 -18.67 -14.07
CA MET A 238 0.20 -20.06 -14.45
C MET A 238 1.69 -20.36 -14.63
N GLY A 239 2.44 -19.41 -15.20
CA GLY A 239 3.88 -19.44 -15.33
C GLY A 239 4.61 -19.52 -14.00
N LEU A 240 4.36 -18.54 -13.15
CA LEU A 240 4.92 -18.45 -11.81
C LEU A 240 4.61 -19.69 -10.98
N ARG A 241 3.38 -20.23 -11.07
CA ARG A 241 2.98 -21.43 -10.33
C ARG A 241 3.80 -22.68 -10.69
N ARG A 242 4.43 -22.72 -11.87
CA ARG A 242 5.28 -23.84 -12.28
C ARG A 242 6.72 -23.73 -11.78
N ILE A 243 7.22 -22.52 -11.55
CA ILE A 243 8.63 -22.26 -11.23
C ILE A 243 8.86 -21.89 -9.75
N CYS A 244 7.87 -21.26 -9.11
CA CYS A 244 7.94 -20.89 -7.69
C CYS A 244 7.52 -22.08 -6.80
N GLU A 245 8.03 -22.13 -5.57
CA GLU A 245 7.54 -23.07 -4.55
C GLU A 245 6.07 -22.81 -4.25
N ASP A 246 5.74 -21.53 -4.12
CA ASP A 246 4.37 -21.09 -3.95
C ASP A 246 4.16 -19.72 -4.58
N VAL A 247 2.91 -19.45 -4.95
CA VAL A 247 2.46 -18.15 -5.44
C VAL A 247 1.20 -17.81 -4.70
N ARG A 248 1.26 -16.73 -3.90
CA ARG A 248 0.11 -16.21 -3.18
C ARG A 248 -0.45 -15.03 -3.93
N PHE A 249 -1.63 -15.20 -4.50
CA PHE A 249 -2.36 -14.10 -5.11
C PHE A 249 -2.91 -13.16 -4.03
N LEU A 250 -2.62 -11.86 -4.16
CA LEU A 250 -3.07 -10.83 -3.21
C LEU A 250 -4.20 -9.97 -3.77
N GLY A 251 -4.70 -10.23 -4.97
CA GLY A 251 -5.85 -9.50 -5.54
C GLY A 251 -5.53 -8.80 -6.86
N SER A 252 -6.60 -8.55 -7.63
CA SER A 252 -6.60 -7.66 -8.78
C SER A 252 -7.64 -6.58 -8.53
N TYR A 253 -7.26 -5.31 -8.66
CA TYR A 253 -8.08 -4.19 -8.21
C TYR A 253 -7.78 -2.89 -8.98
N PRO A 254 -8.72 -1.93 -9.02
CA PRO A 254 -8.56 -0.69 -9.77
C PRO A 254 -7.44 0.18 -9.18
N ARG A 255 -6.60 0.73 -10.05
CA ARG A 255 -5.53 1.67 -9.67
C ARG A 255 -6.10 3.02 -9.26
N ALA A 256 -5.48 3.63 -8.25
CA ALA A 256 -5.85 4.97 -7.81
C ALA A 256 -5.52 6.05 -8.86
N ASP A 257 -4.44 5.85 -9.62
CA ASP A 257 -3.92 6.81 -10.62
C ASP A 257 -4.62 6.74 -11.99
N LYS A 258 -5.40 5.68 -12.25
CA LYS A 258 -6.04 5.39 -13.54
C LYS A 258 -5.08 5.43 -14.74
N VAL A 259 -3.82 5.07 -14.54
CA VAL A 259 -2.87 4.92 -15.63
C VAL A 259 -3.19 3.63 -16.39
N ALA A 260 -3.37 3.74 -17.71
CA ALA A 260 -3.66 2.59 -18.57
C ALA A 260 -2.47 1.62 -18.57
N PRO A 261 -2.71 0.30 -18.62
CA PRO A 261 -1.63 -0.66 -18.64
C PRO A 261 -0.89 -0.62 -19.98
N THR A 262 0.41 -0.83 -19.92
CA THR A 262 1.26 -0.99 -21.10
C THR A 262 0.83 -2.27 -21.81
N SER A 263 0.52 -2.20 -23.11
CA SER A 263 0.14 -3.38 -23.91
C SER A 263 0.70 -3.30 -25.32
N THR A 264 0.84 -4.46 -25.95
CA THR A 264 1.27 -4.61 -27.34
C THR A 264 0.24 -5.41 -28.12
N LYS A 265 0.28 -5.36 -29.46
CA LYS A 265 -0.63 -6.17 -30.29
C LYS A 265 -0.58 -7.66 -29.95
N ALA A 266 0.59 -8.18 -29.59
CA ALA A 266 0.79 -9.59 -29.24
C ALA A 266 0.21 -9.99 -27.87
N THR A 267 -0.09 -9.02 -27.00
CA THR A 267 -0.42 -9.27 -25.58
C THR A 267 -1.89 -9.01 -25.24
N THR A 268 -2.72 -8.75 -26.25
CA THR A 268 -4.17 -8.58 -26.08
C THR A 268 -4.89 -9.91 -25.84
N ASP A 269 -6.03 -9.89 -25.17
CA ASP A 269 -6.91 -11.06 -24.98
C ASP A 269 -7.22 -11.76 -26.32
N THR A 270 -7.50 -10.99 -27.38
CA THR A 270 -7.77 -11.52 -28.73
C THR A 270 -6.56 -12.27 -29.30
N SER A 271 -5.35 -11.77 -29.09
CA SER A 271 -4.12 -12.44 -29.55
C SER A 271 -3.89 -13.76 -28.83
N PHE A 272 -4.11 -13.81 -27.52
CA PHE A 272 -4.07 -15.05 -26.74
C PHE A 272 -5.14 -16.06 -27.20
N GLN A 273 -6.37 -15.60 -27.41
CA GLN A 273 -7.47 -16.44 -27.91
C GLN A 273 -7.17 -17.01 -29.30
N SER A 274 -6.66 -16.17 -30.21
CA SER A 274 -6.25 -16.58 -31.56
C SER A 274 -5.13 -17.62 -31.53
N ALA A 275 -4.11 -17.40 -30.69
CA ALA A 275 -3.01 -18.36 -30.52
C ALA A 275 -3.48 -19.69 -29.94
N SER A 276 -4.39 -19.66 -28.95
CA SER A 276 -4.99 -20.86 -28.35
C SER A 276 -5.82 -21.65 -29.36
N ALA A 277 -6.65 -20.96 -30.16
CA ALA A 277 -7.44 -21.58 -31.22
C ALA A 277 -6.56 -22.21 -32.30
N TRP A 278 -5.50 -21.51 -32.72
CA TRP A 278 -4.51 -22.06 -33.65
C TRP A 278 -3.81 -23.30 -33.10
N LEU A 279 -3.39 -23.29 -31.83
CA LEU A 279 -2.78 -24.46 -31.19
C LEU A 279 -3.74 -25.66 -31.12
N ALA A 280 -5.03 -25.40 -30.86
CA ALA A 280 -6.06 -26.42 -30.90
C ALA A 280 -6.22 -27.04 -32.30
N ASP A 281 -6.17 -26.23 -33.36
CA ASP A 281 -6.17 -26.71 -34.75
C ASP A 281 -4.95 -27.58 -35.07
N VAL A 282 -3.74 -27.15 -34.65
CA VAL A 282 -2.49 -27.91 -34.85
C VAL A 282 -2.56 -29.28 -34.16
N ARG A 283 -3.03 -29.33 -32.91
CA ARG A 283 -3.20 -30.59 -32.15
C ARG A 283 -4.18 -31.55 -32.82
N GLN A 284 -5.14 -31.02 -33.57
CA GLN A 284 -6.11 -31.81 -34.34
C GLN A 284 -5.64 -32.12 -35.77
N GLY A 285 -4.42 -31.69 -36.16
CA GLY A 285 -3.88 -31.88 -37.50
C GLY A 285 -4.59 -31.05 -38.59
N LYS A 286 -5.35 -30.02 -38.23
CA LYS A 286 -6.12 -29.17 -39.18
C LYS A 286 -5.28 -28.06 -39.81
N LYS A 287 -4.21 -27.65 -39.12
CA LYS A 287 -3.21 -26.69 -39.60
C LYS A 287 -1.83 -27.31 -39.40
N ILE A 288 -1.05 -27.34 -40.47
CA ILE A 288 0.33 -27.84 -40.52
C ILE A 288 1.24 -26.66 -40.84
#